data_AF-T0M0B6-F1
#
_entry.id   AF-T0M0B6-F1
#
_cell.length_a   1.000
_cell.length_b   1.000
_cell.length_c   1.000
_cell.angle_alpha   90.00
_cell.angle_beta   90.00
_cell.angle_gamma   90.00
#
_symmetry.space_group_name_H-M   'P 1'
#
loop_
_entity.id
_entity.type
_entity.pdbx_description
1 polymer ?
#
loop_
_entity_poly.entity_id
_entity_poly.type
_entity_poly.pdbx_seq_one_letter_code
_entity_poly.pdbx_strand_id
1 'polypeptide(L)'
;MFSELKKSLESEDMNLRKSMKEKFDSRMEDLVKRYDPFSELHKPVEYIRNGLGSWFTCLLYRGMEPTNNLAEQAIREHVVIRKIIGTFRSENGSQNYQYISSLLATWNLKGKSMFVEMDKILRKELCGFG
;
A
#
# COMPACT_ATOMS: atom_id res chain seq x y z
N MET A 1 10.97 -19.29 -2.64
CA MET A 1 10.19 -18.47 -1.67
C MET A 1 9.00 -17.77 -2.32
N PHE A 2 9.18 -16.84 -3.27
CA PHE A 2 8.04 -16.10 -3.85
C PHE A 2 7.00 -16.98 -4.58
N SER A 3 7.43 -17.97 -5.37
CA SER A 3 6.49 -18.90 -6.03
C SER A 3 5.72 -19.75 -5.02
N GLU A 4 6.35 -20.12 -3.90
CA GLU A 4 5.68 -20.84 -2.80
C GLU A 4 4.63 -19.95 -2.13
N LEU A 5 4.96 -18.67 -1.90
CA LEU A 5 4.03 -17.67 -1.35
C LEU A 5 2.78 -17.52 -2.23
N LYS A 6 2.96 -17.37 -3.56
CA LYS A 6 1.83 -17.32 -4.50
C LYS A 6 0.95 -18.55 -4.41
N LYS A 7 1.55 -19.74 -4.40
CA LYS A 7 0.82 -21.00 -4.26
C LYS A 7 0.05 -21.08 -2.93
N SER A 8 0.61 -20.59 -1.83
CA SER A 8 -0.09 -20.54 -0.54
C SER A 8 -1.31 -19.63 -0.56
N LEU A 9 -1.30 -18.55 -1.36
CA LEU A 9 -2.44 -17.64 -1.51
C LEU A 9 -3.59 -18.21 -2.35
N GLU A 10 -3.38 -19.30 -3.08
CA GLU A 10 -4.44 -20.02 -3.80
C GLU A 10 -5.32 -20.86 -2.86
N SER A 11 -4.78 -21.28 -1.71
CA SER A 11 -5.52 -22.10 -0.74
C SER A 11 -6.56 -21.28 0.03
N GLU A 12 -7.79 -21.76 0.19
CA GLU A 12 -8.80 -21.07 1.02
C GLU A 12 -8.63 -21.30 2.54
N ASP A 13 -7.78 -22.25 2.92
CA ASP A 13 -7.52 -22.64 4.30
C ASP A 13 -6.62 -21.60 5.01
N MET A 14 -7.22 -20.87 5.94
CA MET A 14 -6.53 -19.85 6.72
C MET A 14 -5.51 -20.42 7.71
N ASN A 15 -5.71 -21.65 8.20
CA ASN A 15 -4.75 -22.30 9.09
C ASN A 15 -3.48 -22.65 8.32
N LEU A 16 -3.62 -23.19 7.10
CA LEU A 16 -2.49 -23.41 6.21
C LEU A 16 -1.76 -22.11 5.90
N ARG A 17 -2.48 -21.04 5.55
CA ARG A 17 -1.86 -19.73 5.26
C ARG A 17 -1.09 -19.18 6.45
N LYS A 18 -1.66 -19.29 7.67
CA LYS A 18 -0.98 -18.86 8.90
C LYS A 18 0.28 -19.66 9.17
N SER A 19 0.22 -20.99 9.03
CA SER A 19 1.40 -21.86 9.15
C SER A 19 2.48 -21.52 8.11
N MET A 20 2.07 -21.22 6.88
CA MET A 20 3.00 -20.79 5.83
C MET A 20 3.62 -19.43 6.14
N LYS A 21 2.87 -18.50 6.75
CA LYS A 21 3.41 -17.22 7.21
C LYS A 21 4.52 -17.44 8.24
N GLU A 22 4.27 -18.23 9.26
CA GLU A 22 5.26 -18.57 10.30
C GLU A 22 6.52 -19.18 9.67
N LYS A 23 6.36 -20.09 8.71
CA LYS A 23 7.49 -20.69 7.97
C LYS A 23 8.29 -19.65 7.17
N PHE A 24 7.62 -18.69 6.53
CA PHE A 24 8.32 -17.66 5.75
C PHE A 24 8.98 -16.59 6.65
N ASP A 25 8.35 -16.20 7.75
CA ASP A 25 8.93 -15.29 8.74
C ASP A 25 10.24 -15.87 9.29
N SER A 26 10.24 -17.14 9.72
CA SER A 26 11.45 -17.83 10.20
C SER A 26 12.55 -17.86 9.14
N ARG A 27 12.21 -18.12 7.87
CA ARG A 27 13.19 -18.10 6.78
C ARG A 27 13.78 -16.72 6.53
N MET A 28 12.99 -15.66 6.73
CA MET A 28 13.48 -14.27 6.61
C MET A 28 14.37 -13.90 7.79
N GLU A 29 14.04 -14.33 9.00
CA GLU A 29 14.91 -14.18 10.18
C GLU A 29 16.26 -14.87 9.98
N ASP A 30 16.25 -16.10 9.46
CA ASP A 30 17.48 -16.84 9.16
C ASP A 30 18.32 -16.14 8.08
N LEU A 31 17.67 -15.53 7.10
CA LEU A 31 18.36 -14.75 6.06
C LEU A 31 19.02 -13.50 6.66
N VAL A 32 18.31 -12.77 7.53
CA VAL A 32 18.88 -11.64 8.27
C VAL A 32 20.08 -12.08 9.09
N LYS A 33 19.96 -13.15 9.89
CA LYS A 33 21.07 -13.68 10.71
C LYS A 33 22.27 -14.10 9.86
N ARG A 34 22.02 -14.74 8.71
CA ARG A 34 23.08 -15.21 7.80
C ARG A 34 23.89 -14.06 7.21
N TYR A 35 23.23 -12.97 6.86
CA TYR A 35 23.86 -11.84 6.17
C TYR A 35 24.27 -10.69 7.09
N ASP A 36 23.88 -10.70 8.37
CA ASP A 36 24.25 -9.70 9.36
C ASP A 36 25.76 -9.43 9.49
N PRO A 37 26.65 -10.45 9.42
CA PRO A 37 28.09 -10.21 9.54
C PRO A 37 28.71 -9.42 8.37
N PHE A 38 28.02 -9.31 7.24
CA PHE A 38 28.55 -8.66 6.03
C PHE A 38 28.27 -7.16 6.06
N SER A 39 29.30 -6.37 6.40
CA SER A 39 29.19 -4.91 6.52
C SER A 39 28.67 -4.22 5.24
N GLU A 40 28.98 -4.75 4.06
CA GLU A 40 28.51 -4.24 2.77
C GLU A 40 26.99 -4.38 2.61
N LEU A 41 26.39 -5.34 3.32
CA LEU A 41 24.96 -5.65 3.31
C LEU A 41 24.20 -5.03 4.49
N HIS A 42 24.84 -4.20 5.31
CA HIS A 42 24.21 -3.61 6.50
C HIS A 42 22.86 -2.94 6.17
N LYS A 43 22.80 -2.08 5.15
CA LYS A 43 21.56 -1.38 4.75
C LYS A 43 20.42 -2.33 4.34
N PRO A 44 20.60 -3.26 3.39
CA PRO A 44 19.53 -4.18 3.01
C PRO A 44 19.15 -5.14 4.14
N VAL A 45 20.11 -5.61 4.95
CA VAL A 45 19.82 -6.49 6.10
C VAL A 45 18.98 -5.75 7.14
N GLU A 46 19.35 -4.52 7.48
CA GLU A 46 18.61 -3.68 8.43
C GLU A 46 17.20 -3.34 7.92
N TYR A 47 17.05 -3.05 6.62
CA TYR A 47 15.73 -2.84 6.02
C TYR A 47 14.83 -4.08 6.16
N ILE A 48 15.36 -5.25 5.84
CA ILE A 48 14.62 -6.51 5.97
C ILE A 48 14.29 -6.80 7.43
N ARG A 49 15.25 -6.61 8.34
CA ARG A 49 15.09 -6.78 9.79
C ARG A 49 13.93 -5.94 10.34
N ASN A 50 13.87 -4.67 9.95
CA ASN A 50 12.84 -3.74 10.41
C ASN A 50 11.41 -4.11 9.95
N GLY A 51 11.27 -4.93 8.90
CA GLY A 51 9.96 -5.40 8.43
C GLY A 51 9.61 -6.84 8.86
N LEU A 52 10.44 -7.50 9.68
CA LEU A 52 10.17 -8.87 10.14
C LEU A 52 8.78 -8.95 10.80
N GLY A 53 8.07 -10.05 10.52
CA GLY A 53 6.67 -10.24 10.92
C GLY A 53 5.64 -9.53 10.05
N SER A 54 6.01 -8.44 9.36
CA SER A 54 5.11 -7.69 8.47
C SER A 54 5.20 -8.08 6.99
N TRP A 55 6.30 -8.67 6.54
CA TRP A 55 6.54 -8.98 5.12
C TRP A 55 5.49 -9.89 4.47
N PHE A 56 4.87 -10.79 5.23
CA PHE A 56 3.93 -11.80 4.70
C PHE A 56 2.51 -11.66 5.25
N THR A 57 2.10 -10.43 5.63
CA THR A 57 0.73 -10.13 6.11
C THR A 57 -0.35 -10.47 5.09
N CYS A 58 -0.04 -10.48 3.78
CA CYS A 58 -0.96 -10.93 2.72
C CYS A 58 -1.52 -12.35 2.96
N LEU A 59 -0.79 -13.23 3.65
CA LEU A 59 -1.29 -14.56 3.99
C LEU A 59 -2.42 -14.54 5.03
N LEU A 60 -2.53 -13.46 5.82
CA LEU A 60 -3.56 -13.31 6.85
C LEU A 60 -4.89 -12.76 6.31
N TYR A 61 -4.88 -12.14 5.13
CA TYR A 61 -6.04 -11.45 4.56
C TYR A 61 -6.39 -12.00 3.18
N ARG A 62 -7.63 -12.45 3.01
CA ARG A 62 -8.12 -12.94 1.72
C ARG A 62 -8.19 -11.80 0.70
N GLY A 63 -7.82 -12.09 -0.55
CA GLY A 63 -7.82 -11.13 -1.64
C GLY A 63 -6.68 -10.10 -1.60
N MET A 64 -5.77 -10.18 -0.62
CA MET A 64 -4.58 -9.33 -0.58
C MET A 64 -3.49 -9.94 -1.47
N GLU A 65 -3.09 -9.19 -2.50
CA GLU A 65 -1.96 -9.55 -3.36
C GLU A 65 -0.64 -9.57 -2.57
N PRO A 66 0.31 -10.46 -2.90
CA PRO A 66 1.63 -10.49 -2.26
C PRO A 66 2.57 -9.39 -2.77
N THR A 67 2.06 -8.50 -3.62
CA THR A 67 2.85 -7.46 -4.30
C THR A 67 2.31 -6.08 -3.94
N ASN A 68 3.19 -5.08 -3.91
CA ASN A 68 2.81 -3.69 -3.65
C ASN A 68 2.25 -2.96 -4.89
N ASN A 69 1.97 -3.69 -5.99
CA ASN A 69 1.63 -3.11 -7.29
C ASN A 69 0.42 -2.17 -7.22
N LEU A 70 -0.64 -2.56 -6.50
CA LEU A 70 -1.84 -1.75 -6.35
C LEU A 70 -1.56 -0.43 -5.61
N ALA A 71 -0.79 -0.49 -4.52
CA ALA A 71 -0.45 0.70 -3.75
C ALA A 71 0.49 1.62 -4.55
N GLU A 72 1.49 1.07 -5.24
CA GLU A 72 2.35 1.84 -6.14
C GLU A 72 1.55 2.51 -7.25
N GLN A 73 0.65 1.78 -7.89
CA GLN A 73 -0.21 2.31 -8.95
C GLN A 73 -1.06 3.47 -8.44
N ALA A 74 -1.65 3.35 -7.25
CA ALA A 74 -2.41 4.42 -6.60
C ALA A 74 -1.54 5.65 -6.30
N ILE A 75 -0.27 5.47 -5.92
CA ILE A 75 0.64 6.57 -5.57
C ILE A 75 1.24 7.27 -6.80
N ARG A 76 1.38 6.57 -7.94
CA ARG A 76 2.05 7.09 -9.15
C ARG A 76 1.44 8.40 -9.66
N GLU A 77 0.11 8.47 -9.73
CA GLU A 77 -0.59 9.68 -10.17
C GLU A 77 -0.25 10.88 -9.28
N HIS A 78 -0.29 10.68 -7.96
CA HIS A 78 0.04 11.73 -6.99
C HIS A 78 1.50 12.16 -7.02
N VAL A 79 2.44 11.26 -7.35
CA VAL A 79 3.85 11.62 -7.57
C VAL A 79 4.00 12.54 -8.78
N VAL A 80 3.30 12.26 -9.88
CA VAL A 80 3.31 13.10 -11.08
C VAL A 80 2.71 14.47 -10.77
N ILE A 81 1.55 14.52 -10.11
CA ILE A 81 0.90 15.77 -9.75
C ILE A 81 1.79 16.62 -8.84
N ARG A 82 2.42 16.02 -7.82
CA ARG A 82 3.36 16.73 -6.94
C ARG A 82 4.55 17.34 -7.69
N LYS A 83 5.05 16.67 -8.73
CA LYS A 83 6.10 17.23 -9.60
C LYS A 83 5.60 18.43 -10.41
N ILE A 84 4.40 18.33 -10.98
CA ILE A 84 3.79 19.41 -11.78
C ILE A 84 3.57 20.67 -10.94
N ILE A 85 3.04 20.52 -9.72
CA ILE A 85 2.73 21.67 -8.85
C ILE A 85 3.95 22.21 -8.08
N GLY A 86 5.13 21.60 -8.23
CA GLY A 86 6.34 22.03 -7.53
C GLY A 86 6.32 21.73 -6.02
N THR A 87 5.70 20.62 -5.62
CA THR A 87 5.52 20.14 -4.23
C THR A 87 4.63 21.03 -3.35
N PHE A 88 4.21 20.51 -2.19
CA PHE A 88 3.41 21.27 -1.22
C PHE A 88 4.31 22.19 -0.39
N ARG A 89 3.91 23.45 -0.25
CA ARG A 89 4.63 24.48 0.54
C ARG A 89 4.10 24.65 1.97
N SER A 90 3.05 23.91 2.33
CA SER A 90 2.46 23.91 3.66
C SER A 90 1.82 22.56 3.96
N GLU A 91 1.74 22.22 5.25
CA GLU A 91 1.07 21.01 5.72
C GLU A 91 -0.42 21.02 5.36
N ASN A 92 -1.09 22.16 5.53
CA ASN A 92 -2.48 22.36 5.13
C ASN A 92 -2.69 22.07 3.63
N GLY A 93 -1.77 22.50 2.77
CA GLY A 93 -1.83 22.20 1.33
C GLY A 93 -1.74 20.70 1.03
N SER A 94 -0.87 19.99 1.75
CA SER A 94 -0.74 18.53 1.63
C SER A 94 -1.99 17.81 2.14
N GLN A 95 -2.55 18.21 3.27
CA GLN A 95 -3.75 17.62 3.85
C GLN A 95 -4.97 17.83 2.93
N ASN A 96 -5.18 19.05 2.45
CA ASN A 96 -6.26 19.35 1.50
C ASN A 96 -6.16 18.50 0.24
N TYR A 97 -4.96 18.37 -0.32
CA TYR A 97 -4.74 17.50 -1.47
C TYR A 97 -5.03 16.03 -1.18
N GLN A 98 -4.64 15.53 -0.01
CA GLN A 98 -4.91 14.16 0.42
C GLN A 98 -6.42 13.89 0.47
N TYR A 99 -7.21 14.80 1.05
CA TYR A 99 -8.67 14.66 1.10
C TYR A 99 -9.29 14.65 -0.29
N ILE A 100 -8.94 15.63 -1.14
CA ILE A 100 -9.47 15.72 -2.51
C ILE A 100 -9.09 14.47 -3.30
N SER A 101 -7.83 14.04 -3.25
CA SER A 101 -7.34 12.85 -3.93
C SER A 101 -8.08 11.58 -3.49
N SER A 102 -8.34 11.45 -2.18
CA SER A 102 -9.08 10.30 -1.62
C SER A 102 -10.53 10.27 -2.13
N LEU A 103 -11.21 11.42 -2.21
CA LEU A 103 -12.56 11.53 -2.76
C LEU A 103 -12.59 11.14 -4.24
N LEU A 104 -11.68 11.70 -5.04
CA LEU A 104 -11.58 11.40 -6.47
C LEU A 104 -11.31 9.90 -6.73
N ALA A 105 -10.34 9.33 -6.00
CA ALA A 105 -10.04 7.90 -6.09
C ALA A 105 -11.26 7.03 -5.71
N THR A 106 -11.98 7.41 -4.66
CA THR A 106 -13.19 6.70 -4.23
C THR A 106 -14.30 6.74 -5.27
N TRP A 107 -14.53 7.89 -5.91
CA TRP A 107 -15.53 8.01 -6.98
C TRP A 107 -15.14 7.21 -8.22
N ASN A 108 -13.86 7.24 -8.60
CA ASN A 108 -13.36 6.46 -9.71
C ASN A 108 -13.54 4.95 -9.45
N LEU A 109 -13.20 4.46 -8.25
CA LEU A 109 -13.43 3.06 -7.84
C LEU A 109 -14.90 2.65 -7.86
N LYS A 110 -15.82 3.60 -7.63
CA LYS A 110 -17.28 3.39 -7.71
C LYS A 110 -17.85 3.57 -9.13
N GLY A 111 -17.02 3.83 -10.14
CA GLY A 111 -17.46 4.10 -11.51
C GLY A 111 -18.27 5.39 -11.67
N LYS A 112 -18.10 6.36 -10.76
CA LYS A 112 -18.81 7.64 -10.80
C LYS A 112 -18.01 8.70 -11.54
N SER A 113 -18.72 9.61 -12.21
CA SER A 113 -18.11 10.82 -12.78
C SER A 113 -17.61 11.74 -11.66
N MET A 114 -16.29 11.93 -11.60
CA MET A 114 -15.63 12.81 -10.62
C MET A 114 -16.16 14.25 -10.71
N PHE A 115 -16.40 14.75 -11.92
CA PHE A 115 -16.92 16.11 -12.13
C PHE A 115 -18.32 16.28 -11.53
N VAL A 116 -19.22 15.32 -11.77
CA VAL A 116 -20.60 15.38 -11.28
C VAL A 116 -20.64 15.30 -9.75
N GLU A 117 -19.86 14.43 -9.14
CA GLU A 117 -19.86 14.29 -7.68
C GLU A 117 -19.19 15.49 -6.99
N MET A 118 -18.16 16.08 -7.59
CA MET A 118 -17.54 17.29 -7.06
C MET A 118 -18.47 18.51 -7.18
N ASP A 119 -19.15 18.68 -8.32
CA ASP A 119 -20.15 19.75 -8.50
C ASP A 119 -21.28 19.64 -7.48
N LYS A 120 -21.80 18.43 -7.23
CA LYS A 120 -22.81 18.19 -6.19
C LYS A 120 -22.36 18.64 -4.81
N ILE A 121 -21.16 18.27 -4.38
CA ILE A 121 -20.62 18.66 -3.07
C ILE A 121 -20.46 20.18 -3.00
N LEU A 122 -19.84 20.79 -4.01
CA LEU A 122 -19.61 22.23 -4.03
C LEU A 122 -20.91 23.02 -3.98
N ARG A 123 -21.94 22.63 -4.74
CA ARG A 123 -23.27 23.26 -4.71
C ARG A 123 -23.94 23.10 -3.35
N LYS A 124 -23.85 21.93 -2.74
CA LYS A 124 -24.41 21.68 -1.42
C LYS A 124 -23.78 22.59 -0.37
N GLU A 125 -22.45 22.65 -0.32
CA GLU A 125 -21.72 23.37 0.72
C GLU A 125 -21.70 24.89 0.49
N LEU A 126 -21.64 25.35 -0.77
CA LEU A 126 -21.51 26.79 -1.09
C LEU A 126 -22.84 27.46 -1.43
N CYS A 127 -23.81 26.72 -2.00
CA CYS A 127 -25.08 27.28 -2.46
C CYS A 127 -26.27 26.85 -1.60
N GLY A 128 -26.10 25.91 -0.65
CA GLY A 128 -27.16 25.47 0.27
C GLY A 128 -28.26 24.61 -0.35
N PHE A 129 -28.08 24.13 -1.59
CA PHE A 129 -29.03 23.23 -2.25
C PHE A 129 -28.52 21.79 -2.16
N GLY A 130 -29.24 20.97 -1.39
CA GLY A 130 -29.03 19.52 -1.25
C GLY A 130 -30.31 18.76 -1.53
#